data_AF-A0A8T6LR59-F1
#
_entry.id   AF-A0A8T6LR59-F1
#
_cell.length_a   1.000
_cell.length_b   1.000
_cell.length_c   1.000
_cell.angle_alpha   90.00
_cell.angle_beta   90.00
_cell.angle_gamma   90.00
#
_symmetry.space_group_name_H-M   'P 1'
#
loop_
_entity.id
_entity.type
_entity.pdbx_description
1 polymer ?
#
loop_
_entity_poly.entity_id
_entity_poly.type
_entity_poly.pdbx_seq_one_letter_code
_entity_poly.pdbx_strand_id
1 'polypeptide(L)'
;MGAKEVGLGIFIVILLGSASILTFGLSTSEEVEANTFEKSDDPLFQGEDHDHSNASQHIAGTDNMELLDFNSLTTTGNAEIQVATTPDGMGTYAYLAGWNDMHIVDVTDPSNTTVTGVYNDPNTQVLDVKYLEYNGREYILQQNQLIDPGNSDPNIGEWNDPIQVSVNLIDVTDKTEPIWIDSWYDVDHPSGPHNLYTQMIDGEWYVFIANPDYEECNDAIGEACGGVTIAHLNLEGSAARNFVAPGSGAGQIINKVGEYEVAWEATNGGWIYIHDMTVQLWPGEDTTDPRYGRTFIYGSYWEAGLRIADVTDVPHPVNSPEEFVTHVTLCKTGIGNPLQCRWRAEEVGQWMEFLDVDEDGNPDSQTNGNVNGGRVSYIHYAEPFPNMVDLSHVGYSDEPVHLVTAAVEVLSTSVGTGIIYLIDTTDYTMVDGQLKFQPKLIRDWEIPWASEHCYGADCEEYPNADEWLLFSPHNLDSAYFETNETTDQSHGGGWDGRLYISHYHAGLWVIDVETLVAPTNPDDRIATHFEATVGWYLPHGEDGTPLDSSFYDFGWVPFLWAVEHHNGITYASCISTGLYIVQLETDIAYIGQLI
;
A
#
# COMPACT_ATOMS: atom_id res chain seq x y z
N MET A 1 48.72 64.86 -17.77
CA MET A 1 48.08 63.70 -18.41
C MET A 1 47.10 64.22 -19.45
N GLY A 2 47.36 63.93 -20.72
CA GLY A 2 46.46 64.21 -21.82
C GLY A 2 45.20 63.34 -21.74
N ALA A 3 44.12 63.79 -22.39
CA ALA A 3 42.81 63.14 -22.37
C ALA A 3 42.85 61.64 -22.75
N LYS A 4 43.85 61.21 -23.54
CA LYS A 4 44.08 59.80 -23.89
C LYS A 4 44.62 58.96 -22.73
N GLU A 5 45.47 59.53 -21.88
CA GLU A 5 46.01 58.83 -20.70
C GLU A 5 44.97 58.74 -19.58
N VAL A 6 44.09 59.75 -19.47
CA VAL A 6 42.93 59.70 -18.56
C VAL A 6 41.90 58.67 -19.03
N GLY A 7 41.61 58.62 -20.33
CA GLY A 7 40.71 57.63 -20.91
C GLY A 7 41.20 56.19 -20.75
N LEU A 8 42.51 55.95 -20.95
CA LEU A 8 43.11 54.63 -20.74
C LEU A 8 43.08 54.22 -19.25
N GLY A 9 43.31 55.16 -18.34
CA GLY A 9 43.21 54.91 -16.90
C GLY A 9 41.80 54.51 -16.46
N ILE A 10 40.77 55.21 -16.96
CA ILE A 10 39.37 54.88 -16.68
C ILE A 10 39.01 53.50 -17.26
N PHE A 11 39.47 53.19 -18.48
CA PHE A 11 39.18 51.91 -19.13
C PHE A 11 39.82 50.72 -18.40
N ILE A 12 41.05 50.90 -17.88
CA ILE A 12 41.74 49.88 -17.07
C ILE A 12 41.03 49.68 -15.72
N VAL A 13 40.55 50.75 -15.08
CA VAL A 13 39.80 50.64 -13.82
C VAL A 13 38.45 49.93 -14.03
N ILE A 14 37.76 50.18 -15.15
CA ILE A 14 36.53 49.47 -15.50
C ILE A 14 36.82 47.99 -15.78
N LEU A 15 37.87 47.67 -16.56
CA LEU A 15 38.25 46.28 -16.84
C LEU A 15 38.67 45.51 -15.59
N LEU A 16 39.42 46.16 -14.69
CA LEU A 16 39.80 45.56 -13.41
C LEU A 16 38.59 45.41 -12.47
N GLY A 17 37.65 46.37 -12.47
CA GLY A 17 36.38 46.24 -11.75
C GLY A 17 35.51 45.11 -12.30
N SER A 18 35.48 44.94 -13.62
CA SER A 18 34.74 43.86 -14.30
C SER A 18 35.36 42.50 -14.01
N ALA A 19 36.69 42.40 -14.06
CA ALA A 19 37.42 41.17 -13.72
C ALA A 19 37.29 40.84 -12.23
N SER A 20 37.26 41.85 -11.35
CA SER A 20 37.06 41.64 -9.91
C SER A 20 35.64 41.18 -9.58
N ILE A 21 34.63 41.60 -10.32
CA ILE A 21 33.26 41.08 -10.20
C ILE A 21 33.18 39.65 -10.75
N LEU A 22 33.94 39.31 -11.80
CA LEU A 22 34.02 37.94 -12.32
C LEU A 22 34.85 36.98 -11.45
N THR A 23 35.82 37.48 -10.66
CA THR A 23 36.68 36.64 -9.80
C THR A 23 36.32 36.72 -8.31
N PHE A 24 35.62 37.76 -7.86
CA PHE A 24 35.26 38.02 -6.45
C PHE A 24 33.82 38.55 -6.26
N GLY A 25 33.01 38.62 -7.32
CA GLY A 25 31.60 39.00 -7.23
C GLY A 25 30.79 37.81 -6.71
N LEU A 26 30.54 37.85 -5.40
CA LEU A 26 29.63 37.02 -4.62
C LEU A 26 29.52 35.57 -5.09
N SER A 27 30.37 34.72 -4.50
CA SER A 27 29.82 33.49 -3.92
C SER A 27 28.81 33.93 -2.85
N THR A 28 27.58 34.25 -3.26
CA THR A 28 26.47 33.67 -2.53
C THR A 28 26.76 32.18 -2.63
N SER A 29 27.09 31.55 -1.51
CA SER A 29 26.63 30.18 -1.35
C SER A 29 25.22 30.19 -1.91
N GLU A 30 24.95 29.39 -2.94
CA GLU A 30 23.63 28.80 -3.01
C GLU A 30 23.48 28.16 -1.63
N GLU A 31 22.88 28.92 -0.70
CA GLU A 31 21.98 28.31 0.25
C GLU A 31 21.09 27.49 -0.66
N VAL A 32 21.33 26.17 -0.65
CA VAL A 32 20.39 25.17 -1.12
C VAL A 32 19.03 25.76 -0.85
N GLU A 33 18.22 25.96 -1.90
CA GLU A 33 16.88 26.52 -1.74
C GLU A 33 16.25 25.79 -0.56
N ALA A 34 16.08 26.49 0.57
CA ALA A 34 15.40 25.93 1.72
C ALA A 34 14.09 25.38 1.18
N ASN A 35 13.87 24.07 1.33
CA ASN A 35 12.80 23.30 0.73
C ASN A 35 11.55 24.17 0.65
N THR A 36 10.97 24.30 -0.55
CA THR A 36 9.72 25.05 -0.78
C THR A 36 8.62 24.68 0.23
N PHE A 37 8.70 23.48 0.79
CA PHE A 37 7.84 22.92 1.84
C PHE A 37 8.00 23.54 3.24
N GLU A 38 9.18 24.02 3.66
CA GLU A 38 9.35 24.68 4.99
C GLU A 38 8.54 25.98 5.11
N LYS A 39 8.02 26.50 3.98
CA LYS A 39 7.16 27.69 3.93
C LYS A 39 5.70 27.37 3.66
N SER A 40 5.34 26.09 3.55
CA SER A 40 3.94 25.67 3.44
C SER A 40 3.26 25.84 4.79
N ASP A 41 1.97 26.17 4.76
CA ASP A 41 1.13 26.08 5.94
C ASP A 41 0.89 24.58 6.26
N ASP A 42 0.77 24.27 7.55
CA ASP A 42 0.46 22.94 8.06
C ASP A 42 -0.93 22.47 7.56
N PRO A 43 -1.01 21.30 6.87
CA PRO A 43 -2.26 20.79 6.31
C PRO A 43 -3.09 19.92 7.25
N LEU A 44 -2.61 19.63 8.47
CA LEU A 44 -3.30 18.76 9.42
C LEU A 44 -4.34 19.56 10.22
N PHE A 45 -5.41 19.98 9.53
CA PHE A 45 -6.48 20.78 10.12
C PHE A 45 -7.23 20.02 11.23
N GLN A 46 -7.34 20.62 12.41
CA GLN A 46 -7.91 20.00 13.61
C GLN A 46 -8.50 21.06 14.56
N GLY A 47 -9.27 20.61 15.56
CA GLY A 47 -9.78 21.43 16.66
C GLY A 47 -11.26 21.83 16.56
N GLU A 48 -11.82 22.37 17.66
CA GLU A 48 -13.27 22.52 17.84
C GLU A 48 -13.99 23.44 16.82
N ASP A 49 -13.28 24.35 16.17
CA ASP A 49 -13.84 25.29 15.19
C ASP A 49 -13.74 24.76 13.73
N HIS A 50 -13.11 23.60 13.52
CA HIS A 50 -12.93 22.95 12.23
C HIS A 50 -14.05 21.92 11.98
N ASP A 51 -14.55 21.87 10.75
CA ASP A 51 -15.59 20.93 10.33
C ASP A 51 -14.99 19.90 9.38
N HIS A 52 -14.68 18.72 9.94
CA HIS A 52 -14.07 17.60 9.22
C HIS A 52 -14.91 17.12 8.02
N SER A 53 -16.21 17.44 7.94
CA SER A 53 -17.08 17.08 6.81
C SER A 53 -17.15 18.14 5.71
N ASN A 54 -16.58 19.33 5.92
CA ASN A 54 -16.69 20.46 5.02
C ASN A 54 -15.48 20.56 4.07
N ALA A 55 -15.65 20.19 2.81
CA ALA A 55 -14.55 20.15 1.84
C ALA A 55 -13.93 21.52 1.59
N SER A 56 -14.68 22.62 1.76
CA SER A 56 -14.14 23.96 1.58
C SER A 56 -13.10 24.37 2.62
N GLN A 57 -12.98 23.61 3.72
CA GLN A 57 -11.94 23.78 4.74
C GLN A 57 -10.67 22.96 4.47
N HIS A 58 -10.67 22.10 3.44
CA HIS A 58 -9.59 21.17 3.11
C HIS A 58 -8.94 21.50 1.77
N ILE A 59 -9.01 22.76 1.33
CA ILE A 59 -8.40 23.20 0.09
C ILE A 59 -6.93 23.52 0.35
N ALA A 60 -6.10 22.50 0.31
CA ALA A 60 -4.66 22.65 0.44
C ALA A 60 -3.92 21.58 -0.38
N GLY A 61 -2.70 21.89 -0.77
CA GLY A 61 -1.85 21.04 -1.59
C GLY A 61 -0.61 21.81 -2.00
N THR A 62 0.36 21.11 -2.56
CA THR A 62 1.53 21.74 -3.14
C THR A 62 1.27 22.19 -4.58
N ASP A 63 1.94 23.26 -4.99
CA ASP A 63 1.74 23.89 -6.32
C ASP A 63 2.04 22.94 -7.50
N ASN A 64 2.79 21.86 -7.26
CA ASN A 64 3.16 20.84 -8.24
C ASN A 64 2.18 19.66 -8.33
N MET A 65 1.07 19.69 -7.60
CA MET A 65 -0.01 18.68 -7.69
C MET A 65 -1.22 19.26 -8.43
N GLU A 66 -1.69 18.58 -9.47
CA GLU A 66 -2.86 18.98 -10.27
C GLU A 66 -4.01 17.98 -10.11
N LEU A 67 -5.20 18.46 -9.75
CA LEU A 67 -6.44 17.68 -9.86
C LEU A 67 -6.90 17.67 -11.33
N LEU A 68 -6.88 16.51 -11.97
CA LEU A 68 -7.31 16.33 -13.35
C LEU A 68 -8.83 16.19 -13.46
N ASP A 69 -9.43 15.37 -12.60
CA ASP A 69 -10.88 15.16 -12.54
C ASP A 69 -11.31 14.70 -11.14
N PHE A 70 -12.58 14.92 -10.83
CA PHE A 70 -13.26 14.37 -9.66
C PHE A 70 -14.57 13.71 -10.10
N ASN A 71 -14.70 12.42 -9.80
CA ASN A 71 -15.90 11.64 -10.08
C ASN A 71 -16.62 11.32 -8.78
N SER A 72 -17.82 11.89 -8.59
CA SER A 72 -18.68 11.63 -7.42
C SER A 72 -19.24 10.20 -7.36
N LEU A 73 -18.98 9.39 -8.40
CA LEU A 73 -19.53 8.04 -8.57
C LEU A 73 -21.07 8.02 -8.52
N THR A 74 -21.67 6.84 -8.40
CA THR A 74 -23.14 6.71 -8.31
C THR A 74 -23.65 6.59 -6.88
N THR A 75 -22.79 6.15 -5.96
CA THR A 75 -23.00 6.02 -4.52
C THR A 75 -21.67 6.32 -3.81
N THR A 76 -21.72 6.66 -2.52
CA THR A 76 -20.54 6.84 -1.66
C THR A 76 -20.22 5.54 -0.91
N GLY A 77 -19.16 5.55 -0.10
CA GLY A 77 -18.66 4.41 0.67
C GLY A 77 -17.63 3.59 -0.05
N ASN A 78 -16.77 4.29 -0.80
CA ASN A 78 -15.69 3.66 -1.56
C ASN A 78 -14.58 3.14 -0.66
N ALA A 79 -13.93 2.08 -1.09
CA ALA A 79 -12.79 1.50 -0.37
C ALA A 79 -11.62 1.30 -1.34
N GLU A 80 -11.12 0.08 -1.50
CA GLU A 80 -10.02 -0.23 -2.42
C GLU A 80 -10.27 0.24 -3.86
N ILE A 81 -9.18 0.58 -4.54
CA ILE A 81 -9.14 0.86 -5.98
C ILE A 81 -8.10 0.00 -6.68
N GLN A 82 -8.38 -0.37 -7.93
CA GLN A 82 -7.43 -0.94 -8.87
C GLN A 82 -7.57 -0.24 -10.22
N VAL A 83 -6.47 0.01 -10.91
CA VAL A 83 -6.49 0.62 -12.24
C VAL A 83 -5.81 -0.29 -13.24
N ALA A 84 -6.50 -0.59 -14.34
CA ALA A 84 -5.95 -1.47 -15.36
C ALA A 84 -6.24 -0.97 -16.78
N THR A 85 -5.22 -1.08 -17.62
CA THR A 85 -5.36 -0.91 -19.08
C THR A 85 -5.86 -2.21 -19.69
N THR A 86 -6.85 -2.13 -20.58
CA THR A 86 -7.46 -3.30 -21.23
C THR A 86 -6.43 -4.11 -22.03
N PRO A 87 -6.65 -5.42 -22.25
CA PRO A 87 -5.70 -6.29 -22.94
C PRO A 87 -5.35 -5.83 -24.38
N ASP A 88 -6.24 -5.07 -25.02
CA ASP A 88 -6.01 -4.49 -26.34
C ASP A 88 -5.33 -3.11 -26.33
N GLY A 89 -5.06 -2.56 -25.14
CA GLY A 89 -4.42 -1.26 -24.92
C GLY A 89 -5.30 -0.06 -25.26
N MET A 90 -6.59 -0.27 -25.51
CA MET A 90 -7.48 0.78 -26.04
C MET A 90 -8.22 1.58 -24.96
N GLY A 91 -8.36 1.05 -23.75
CA GLY A 91 -9.02 1.72 -22.63
C GLY A 91 -8.27 1.50 -21.32
N THR A 92 -8.51 2.37 -20.35
CA THR A 92 -8.06 2.21 -18.97
C THR A 92 -9.25 2.41 -18.05
N TYR A 93 -9.42 1.50 -17.10
CA TYR A 93 -10.56 1.47 -16.19
C TYR A 93 -10.08 1.42 -14.75
N ALA A 94 -10.76 2.19 -13.90
CA ALA A 94 -10.64 2.08 -12.45
C ALA A 94 -11.78 1.21 -11.92
N TYR A 95 -11.46 0.29 -11.02
CA TYR A 95 -12.38 -0.59 -10.32
C TYR A 95 -12.37 -0.19 -8.86
N LEU A 96 -13.50 0.26 -8.34
CA LEU A 96 -13.60 0.75 -6.97
C LEU A 96 -14.57 -0.10 -6.18
N ALA A 97 -14.09 -0.63 -5.06
CA ALA A 97 -14.93 -1.18 -4.01
C ALA A 97 -15.85 -0.09 -3.47
N GLY A 98 -17.08 -0.43 -3.10
CA GLY A 98 -18.13 0.49 -2.66
C GLY A 98 -19.01 -0.08 -1.54
N TRP A 99 -19.90 0.75 -0.99
CA TRP A 99 -20.68 0.40 0.21
C TRP A 99 -21.59 -0.80 0.02
N ASN A 100 -22.18 -0.96 -1.16
CA ASN A 100 -23.04 -2.08 -1.52
C ASN A 100 -22.97 -2.37 -3.02
N ASP A 101 -21.85 -1.98 -3.63
CA ASP A 101 -21.57 -2.09 -5.04
C ASP A 101 -20.06 -2.05 -5.31
N MET A 102 -19.71 -2.30 -6.57
CA MET A 102 -18.40 -2.00 -7.14
C MET A 102 -18.62 -1.14 -8.38
N HIS A 103 -17.90 -0.03 -8.49
CA HIS A 103 -17.92 0.85 -9.65
C HIS A 103 -16.83 0.46 -10.65
N ILE A 104 -17.17 0.49 -11.94
CA ILE A 104 -16.22 0.42 -13.05
C ILE A 104 -16.24 1.76 -13.77
N VAL A 105 -15.16 2.52 -13.66
CA VAL A 105 -15.04 3.88 -14.18
C VAL A 105 -14.10 3.88 -15.38
N ASP A 106 -14.56 4.41 -16.52
CA ASP A 106 -13.68 4.67 -17.66
C ASP A 106 -12.83 5.90 -17.32
N VAL A 107 -11.52 5.65 -17.22
CA VAL A 107 -10.49 6.65 -16.92
C VAL A 107 -9.49 6.77 -18.07
N THR A 108 -9.87 6.32 -19.27
CA THR A 108 -9.03 6.40 -20.48
C THR A 108 -8.65 7.85 -20.80
N ASP A 109 -9.59 8.78 -20.56
CA ASP A 109 -9.29 10.21 -20.47
C ASP A 109 -9.35 10.62 -18.99
N PRO A 110 -8.21 10.79 -18.32
CA PRO A 110 -8.15 11.08 -16.88
C PRO A 110 -8.72 12.46 -16.52
N SER A 111 -8.98 13.32 -17.51
CA SER A 111 -9.58 14.65 -17.31
C SER A 111 -11.11 14.67 -17.53
N ASN A 112 -11.70 13.53 -17.92
CA ASN A 112 -13.12 13.43 -18.19
C ASN A 112 -13.59 11.97 -18.03
N THR A 113 -13.84 11.59 -16.80
CA THR A 113 -14.16 10.21 -16.43
C THR A 113 -15.65 9.93 -16.40
N THR A 114 -16.02 8.66 -16.59
CA THR A 114 -17.43 8.25 -16.55
C THR A 114 -17.62 6.86 -15.95
N VAL A 115 -18.60 6.72 -15.05
CA VAL A 115 -19.01 5.39 -14.55
C VAL A 115 -19.61 4.60 -15.71
N THR A 116 -18.95 3.51 -16.11
CA THR A 116 -19.33 2.64 -17.23
C THR A 116 -20.21 1.47 -16.77
N GLY A 117 -19.92 0.92 -15.60
CA GLY A 117 -20.63 -0.21 -15.03
C GLY A 117 -20.69 -0.15 -13.52
N VAL A 118 -21.68 -0.84 -12.96
CA VAL A 118 -21.84 -1.03 -11.51
C VAL A 118 -22.24 -2.48 -11.28
N TYR A 119 -21.49 -3.19 -10.44
CA TYR A 119 -21.89 -4.50 -9.93
C TYR A 119 -22.49 -4.29 -8.53
N ASN A 120 -23.74 -4.70 -8.31
CA ASN A 120 -24.42 -4.46 -7.04
C ASN A 120 -24.23 -5.65 -6.11
N ASP A 121 -23.87 -5.37 -4.86
CA ASP A 121 -23.83 -6.34 -3.77
C ASP A 121 -24.67 -5.86 -2.56
N PRO A 122 -26.00 -6.04 -2.60
CA PRO A 122 -26.92 -5.33 -1.71
C PRO A 122 -26.86 -5.77 -0.24
N ASN A 123 -26.08 -6.80 0.10
CA ASN A 123 -26.07 -7.39 1.44
C ASN A 123 -24.77 -7.17 2.21
N THR A 124 -23.74 -6.60 1.57
CA THR A 124 -22.38 -6.52 2.11
C THR A 124 -21.67 -5.27 1.65
N GLN A 125 -20.75 -4.77 2.46
CA GLN A 125 -19.80 -3.75 2.06
C GLN A 125 -18.66 -4.42 1.30
N VAL A 126 -18.35 -3.90 0.11
CA VAL A 126 -17.15 -4.32 -0.62
C VAL A 126 -16.01 -3.46 -0.08
N LEU A 127 -14.99 -4.08 0.52
CA LEU A 127 -13.83 -3.37 1.03
C LEU A 127 -12.63 -3.47 0.10
N ASP A 128 -12.49 -4.61 -0.57
CA ASP A 128 -11.34 -4.91 -1.39
C ASP A 128 -11.74 -5.45 -2.77
N VAL A 129 -11.02 -5.00 -3.80
CA VAL A 129 -11.14 -5.45 -5.18
C VAL A 129 -9.74 -5.69 -5.75
N LYS A 130 -9.54 -6.81 -6.46
CA LYS A 130 -8.31 -7.09 -7.20
C LYS A 130 -8.61 -7.46 -8.64
N TYR A 131 -8.00 -6.71 -9.56
CA TYR A 131 -8.11 -6.94 -10.99
C TYR A 131 -7.15 -8.05 -11.42
N LEU A 132 -7.60 -8.88 -12.36
CA LEU A 132 -6.70 -9.79 -13.06
C LEU A 132 -7.13 -10.00 -14.51
N GLU A 133 -6.13 -10.20 -15.35
CA GLU A 133 -6.28 -10.53 -16.76
C GLU A 133 -5.79 -11.96 -17.00
N TYR A 134 -6.54 -12.73 -17.80
CA TYR A 134 -6.10 -14.04 -18.25
C TYR A 134 -6.68 -14.41 -19.62
N ASN A 135 -5.79 -14.60 -20.61
CA ASN A 135 -6.12 -14.98 -22.00
C ASN A 135 -7.11 -14.02 -22.71
N GLY A 136 -6.98 -12.73 -22.47
CA GLY A 136 -7.83 -11.66 -23.00
C GLY A 136 -9.17 -11.51 -22.28
N ARG A 137 -9.37 -12.21 -21.16
CA ARG A 137 -10.53 -12.06 -20.28
C ARG A 137 -10.12 -11.33 -19.02
N GLU A 138 -11.04 -10.55 -18.48
CA GLU A 138 -10.78 -9.66 -17.36
C GLU A 138 -11.71 -10.02 -16.21
N TYR A 139 -11.15 -10.08 -15.00
CA TYR A 139 -11.88 -10.50 -13.81
C TYR A 139 -11.60 -9.56 -12.64
N ILE A 140 -12.54 -9.55 -11.70
CA ILE A 140 -12.39 -8.95 -10.39
C ILE A 140 -12.60 -10.04 -9.34
N LEU A 141 -11.70 -10.10 -8.36
CA LEU A 141 -12.01 -10.66 -7.06
C LEU A 141 -12.47 -9.55 -6.14
N GLN A 142 -13.57 -9.76 -5.45
CA GLN A 142 -14.07 -8.83 -4.43
C GLN A 142 -14.17 -9.55 -3.09
N GLN A 143 -13.85 -8.84 -2.03
CA GLN A 143 -14.10 -9.27 -0.66
C GLN A 143 -15.19 -8.41 -0.02
N ASN A 144 -16.05 -9.11 0.72
CA ASN A 144 -17.27 -8.57 1.28
C ASN A 144 -17.24 -8.67 2.82
N GLN A 145 -17.65 -7.60 3.51
CA GLN A 145 -17.91 -7.58 4.96
C GLN A 145 -19.40 -7.32 5.25
N LEU A 146 -19.92 -7.86 6.35
CA LEU A 146 -21.30 -7.61 6.76
C LEU A 146 -21.51 -6.18 7.30
N ILE A 147 -22.62 -5.57 6.87
CA ILE A 147 -23.03 -4.21 7.25
C ILE A 147 -23.88 -4.19 8.54
N ASP A 148 -24.40 -5.34 9.01
CA ASP A 148 -25.37 -5.39 10.13
C ASP A 148 -24.67 -5.34 11.52
N PRO A 149 -24.99 -4.37 12.40
CA PRO A 149 -24.44 -4.23 13.76
C PRO A 149 -24.64 -5.43 14.70
N GLY A 150 -25.53 -6.38 14.38
CA GLY A 150 -25.65 -7.63 15.12
C GLY A 150 -24.67 -8.72 14.68
N ASN A 151 -23.93 -8.52 13.58
CA ASN A 151 -23.15 -9.52 12.86
C ASN A 151 -21.93 -8.94 12.12
N SER A 152 -21.39 -7.80 12.54
CA SER A 152 -20.19 -7.20 11.93
C SER A 152 -18.88 -7.89 12.35
N ASP A 153 -18.96 -8.65 13.45
CA ASP A 153 -17.95 -9.59 13.94
C ASP A 153 -18.65 -10.78 14.64
N PRO A 154 -19.44 -11.58 13.90
CA PRO A 154 -20.11 -12.75 14.45
C PRO A 154 -19.07 -13.79 14.82
N ASN A 155 -19.23 -14.37 16.01
CA ASN A 155 -18.48 -15.57 16.34
C ASN A 155 -18.70 -16.65 15.27
N ILE A 156 -17.69 -17.49 15.05
CA ILE A 156 -17.73 -18.65 14.14
C ILE A 156 -19.12 -19.34 14.21
N GLY A 157 -19.88 -19.26 13.12
CA GLY A 157 -21.20 -19.91 12.97
C GLY A 157 -22.44 -19.07 13.32
N GLU A 158 -22.31 -17.76 13.60
CA GLU A 158 -23.45 -16.85 13.82
C GLU A 158 -23.97 -16.15 12.54
N TRP A 159 -23.33 -16.38 11.39
CA TRP A 159 -23.73 -15.88 10.07
C TRP A 159 -25.02 -16.54 9.55
N ASN A 160 -25.98 -15.72 9.06
CA ASN A 160 -27.22 -16.23 8.48
C ASN A 160 -27.04 -16.74 7.03
N ASP A 161 -26.08 -16.20 6.27
CA ASP A 161 -25.76 -16.62 4.88
C ASP A 161 -24.24 -16.53 4.60
N PRO A 162 -23.52 -17.66 4.42
CA PRO A 162 -22.08 -17.69 4.15
C PRO A 162 -21.63 -16.93 2.89
N ILE A 163 -22.53 -16.63 1.95
CA ILE A 163 -22.17 -15.83 0.77
C ILE A 163 -21.76 -14.40 1.15
N GLN A 164 -22.22 -13.91 2.31
CA GLN A 164 -22.00 -12.54 2.78
C GLN A 164 -20.57 -12.28 3.28
N VAL A 165 -19.76 -13.32 3.42
CA VAL A 165 -18.36 -13.27 3.85
C VAL A 165 -17.47 -14.10 2.92
N SER A 166 -17.89 -14.20 1.67
CA SER A 166 -17.17 -14.94 0.64
C SER A 166 -16.34 -14.00 -0.22
N VAL A 167 -15.20 -14.51 -0.71
CA VAL A 167 -14.51 -13.92 -1.84
C VAL A 167 -15.30 -14.28 -3.09
N ASN A 168 -15.68 -13.28 -3.89
CA ASN A 168 -16.43 -13.50 -5.13
C ASN A 168 -15.53 -13.28 -6.34
N LEU A 169 -15.72 -14.10 -7.38
CA LEU A 169 -15.09 -13.95 -8.69
C LEU A 169 -16.12 -13.41 -9.68
N ILE A 170 -15.80 -12.31 -10.33
CA ILE A 170 -16.65 -11.61 -11.30
C ILE A 170 -15.90 -11.49 -12.62
N ASP A 171 -16.55 -11.78 -13.75
CA ASP A 171 -16.07 -11.47 -15.09
C ASP A 171 -16.48 -10.03 -15.45
N VAL A 172 -15.50 -9.19 -15.75
CA VAL A 172 -15.65 -7.77 -16.11
C VAL A 172 -15.14 -7.50 -17.52
N THR A 173 -15.04 -8.52 -18.37
CA THR A 173 -14.60 -8.36 -19.76
C THR A 173 -15.52 -7.37 -20.49
N ASP A 174 -16.84 -7.53 -20.36
CA ASP A 174 -17.81 -6.48 -20.69
C ASP A 174 -18.01 -5.57 -19.48
N LYS A 175 -17.40 -4.38 -19.52
CA LYS A 175 -17.44 -3.39 -18.45
C LYS A 175 -18.86 -2.93 -18.11
N THR A 176 -19.81 -3.07 -19.03
CA THR A 176 -21.21 -2.62 -18.85
C THR A 176 -22.12 -3.70 -18.29
N GLU A 177 -21.68 -4.96 -18.31
CA GLU A 177 -22.43 -6.11 -17.80
C GLU A 177 -21.50 -7.06 -17.02
N PRO A 178 -21.05 -6.67 -15.81
CA PRO A 178 -20.29 -7.58 -14.94
C PRO A 178 -21.08 -8.83 -14.59
N ILE A 179 -20.45 -10.00 -14.65
CA ILE A 179 -21.10 -11.30 -14.46
C ILE A 179 -20.45 -12.05 -13.30
N TRP A 180 -21.21 -12.35 -12.26
CA TRP A 180 -20.76 -13.24 -11.18
C TRP A 180 -20.46 -14.65 -11.71
N ILE A 181 -19.32 -15.22 -11.29
CA ILE A 181 -18.81 -16.52 -11.76
C ILE A 181 -18.83 -17.57 -10.65
N ASP A 182 -18.21 -17.27 -9.51
CA ASP A 182 -18.08 -18.19 -8.38
C ASP A 182 -17.89 -17.41 -7.08
N SER A 183 -18.00 -18.09 -5.94
CA SER A 183 -17.58 -17.57 -4.65
C SER A 183 -16.96 -18.63 -3.76
N TRP A 184 -16.10 -18.20 -2.85
CA TRP A 184 -15.43 -19.07 -1.90
C TRP A 184 -15.49 -18.51 -0.49
N TYR A 185 -15.86 -19.37 0.45
CA TYR A 185 -16.01 -19.07 1.86
C TYR A 185 -15.11 -20.02 2.65
N ASP A 186 -14.29 -19.46 3.55
CA ASP A 186 -13.42 -20.23 4.44
C ASP A 186 -14.14 -20.48 5.76
N VAL A 187 -14.39 -21.75 6.10
CA VAL A 187 -15.22 -22.10 7.27
C VAL A 187 -14.42 -22.15 8.56
N ASP A 188 -13.11 -22.34 8.46
CA ASP A 188 -12.17 -22.25 9.57
C ASP A 188 -11.82 -20.79 9.93
N HIS A 189 -12.05 -19.84 9.03
CA HIS A 189 -11.71 -18.43 9.20
C HIS A 189 -12.84 -17.48 8.80
N PRO A 190 -13.98 -17.54 9.51
CA PRO A 190 -15.22 -16.95 9.04
C PRO A 190 -15.42 -15.50 9.46
N SER A 191 -14.49 -14.85 10.18
CA SER A 191 -14.57 -13.44 10.59
C SER A 191 -14.63 -12.44 9.42
N GLY A 192 -14.48 -12.94 8.19
CA GLY A 192 -14.44 -12.15 6.98
C GLY A 192 -12.98 -11.78 6.69
N PRO A 193 -12.49 -11.98 5.46
CA PRO A 193 -11.14 -11.54 5.14
C PRO A 193 -11.06 -10.02 5.21
N HIS A 194 -10.00 -9.45 5.78
CA HIS A 194 -9.80 -8.00 5.81
C HIS A 194 -8.87 -7.48 4.69
N ASN A 195 -8.42 -8.38 3.81
CA ASN A 195 -7.67 -8.04 2.61
C ASN A 195 -7.52 -9.26 1.69
N LEU A 196 -7.27 -9.01 0.42
CA LEU A 196 -6.84 -10.01 -0.54
C LEU A 196 -5.78 -9.46 -1.50
N TYR A 197 -4.87 -10.33 -1.93
CA TYR A 197 -3.89 -10.04 -2.96
C TYR A 197 -3.89 -11.15 -4.00
N THR A 198 -3.59 -10.82 -5.25
CA THR A 198 -3.50 -11.79 -6.35
C THR A 198 -2.09 -11.84 -6.88
N GLN A 199 -1.59 -13.05 -7.14
CA GLN A 199 -0.27 -13.22 -7.75
C GLN A 199 -0.30 -14.37 -8.75
N MET A 200 0.27 -14.12 -9.92
CA MET A 200 0.53 -15.19 -10.89
C MET A 200 1.82 -15.91 -10.51
N ILE A 201 1.76 -17.23 -10.39
CA ILE A 201 2.90 -18.10 -10.12
C ILE A 201 2.95 -19.12 -11.26
N ASP A 202 4.05 -19.11 -12.01
CA ASP A 202 4.30 -20.03 -13.14
C ASP A 202 3.14 -20.17 -14.14
N GLY A 203 2.48 -19.05 -14.46
CA GLY A 203 1.39 -18.96 -15.43
C GLY A 203 0.01 -19.31 -14.89
N GLU A 204 -0.13 -19.51 -13.58
CA GLU A 204 -1.40 -19.78 -12.91
C GLU A 204 -1.70 -18.72 -11.86
N TRP A 205 -2.97 -18.32 -11.74
CA TRP A 205 -3.39 -17.31 -10.79
C TRP A 205 -3.70 -17.89 -9.41
N TYR A 206 -3.17 -17.23 -8.39
CA TYR A 206 -3.46 -17.48 -6.99
C TYR A 206 -4.05 -16.23 -6.34
N VAL A 207 -4.86 -16.45 -5.30
CA VAL A 207 -5.35 -15.42 -4.39
C VAL A 207 -4.90 -15.76 -2.98
N PHE A 208 -4.49 -14.72 -2.27
CA PHE A 208 -3.95 -14.70 -0.92
C PHE A 208 -4.91 -13.86 -0.08
N ILE A 209 -5.37 -14.40 1.04
CA ILE A 209 -6.56 -13.90 1.72
C ILE A 209 -6.22 -13.73 3.20
N ALA A 210 -6.30 -12.50 3.70
CA ALA A 210 -5.97 -12.16 5.09
C ALA A 210 -6.95 -12.80 6.02
N ASN A 211 -6.44 -13.38 7.09
CA ASN A 211 -7.23 -14.07 8.08
C ASN A 211 -6.88 -13.54 9.49
N PRO A 212 -7.68 -12.58 10.00
CA PRO A 212 -7.31 -11.78 11.15
C PRO A 212 -7.68 -12.35 12.54
N ASP A 213 -8.54 -13.38 12.64
CA ASP A 213 -9.15 -13.77 13.93
C ASP A 213 -8.27 -14.67 14.80
N TYR A 214 -7.60 -14.12 15.83
CA TYR A 214 -6.92 -14.90 16.87
C TYR A 214 -6.82 -14.17 18.22
N GLU A 215 -7.81 -14.35 19.12
CA GLU A 215 -7.61 -14.03 20.54
C GLU A 215 -6.80 -15.11 21.31
N GLU A 216 -6.75 -16.37 20.84
CA GLU A 216 -6.00 -17.45 21.50
C GLU A 216 -5.44 -18.50 20.50
N CYS A 217 -4.12 -18.56 20.34
CA CYS A 217 -3.43 -19.65 19.62
C CYS A 217 -3.48 -20.94 20.46
N ASN A 218 -3.93 -22.05 19.87
CA ASN A 218 -3.91 -23.37 20.51
C ASN A 218 -3.08 -24.37 19.71
N ASP A 219 -1.76 -24.21 19.82
CA ASP A 219 -0.75 -25.08 19.22
C ASP A 219 -0.88 -26.56 19.65
N ALA A 220 -1.67 -26.89 20.68
CA ALA A 220 -1.95 -28.26 21.08
C ALA A 220 -2.90 -29.03 20.15
N ILE A 221 -3.66 -28.34 19.29
CA ILE A 221 -4.56 -28.97 18.30
C ILE A 221 -4.10 -28.78 16.85
N GLY A 222 -3.05 -27.99 16.61
CA GLY A 222 -2.48 -27.77 15.28
C GLY A 222 -3.39 -26.94 14.36
N GLU A 223 -4.10 -25.97 14.94
CA GLU A 223 -4.82 -24.93 14.20
C GLU A 223 -3.86 -23.81 13.79
N ALA A 224 -4.19 -23.14 12.69
CA ALA A 224 -3.47 -21.96 12.24
C ALA A 224 -3.54 -20.85 13.28
N CYS A 225 -2.45 -20.09 13.47
CA CYS A 225 -2.39 -18.95 14.40
C CYS A 225 -2.04 -17.70 13.61
N GLY A 226 -3.03 -17.00 13.06
CA GLY A 226 -2.82 -15.80 12.23
C GLY A 226 -2.25 -16.15 10.88
N GLY A 227 -2.75 -15.57 9.80
CA GLY A 227 -2.08 -15.78 8.52
C GLY A 227 -2.88 -15.51 7.27
N VAL A 228 -2.58 -16.32 6.27
CA VAL A 228 -3.05 -16.10 4.90
C VAL A 228 -3.59 -17.41 4.35
N THR A 229 -4.85 -17.42 3.94
CA THR A 229 -5.37 -18.52 3.14
C THR A 229 -4.91 -18.36 1.69
N ILE A 230 -4.47 -19.46 1.09
CA ILE A 230 -3.95 -19.49 -0.28
C ILE A 230 -4.87 -20.36 -1.12
N ALA A 231 -5.44 -19.77 -2.16
CA ALA A 231 -6.32 -20.44 -3.10
C ALA A 231 -5.87 -20.25 -4.55
N HIS A 232 -6.07 -21.28 -5.36
CA HIS A 232 -5.82 -21.25 -6.79
C HIS A 232 -7.11 -20.93 -7.57
N LEU A 233 -6.98 -20.17 -8.66
CA LEU A 233 -8.08 -19.79 -9.54
C LEU A 233 -8.09 -20.66 -10.80
N ASN A 234 -9.08 -21.54 -10.93
CA ASN A 234 -9.26 -22.40 -12.11
C ASN A 234 -9.88 -21.64 -13.31
N LEU A 235 -9.29 -20.53 -13.72
CA LEU A 235 -9.83 -19.66 -14.76
C LEU A 235 -9.87 -20.31 -16.15
N GLU A 236 -10.59 -19.69 -17.09
CA GLU A 236 -10.61 -20.15 -18.48
C GLU A 236 -9.20 -20.11 -19.11
N GLY A 237 -8.63 -21.29 -19.32
CA GLY A 237 -7.30 -21.48 -19.90
C GLY A 237 -6.25 -21.97 -18.89
N SER A 238 -6.61 -22.04 -17.60
CA SER A 238 -5.75 -22.61 -16.57
C SER A 238 -5.46 -24.08 -16.85
N ALA A 239 -4.22 -24.50 -16.59
CA ALA A 239 -3.81 -25.90 -16.65
C ALA A 239 -4.62 -26.78 -15.70
N ALA A 240 -5.12 -26.21 -14.60
CA ALA A 240 -5.99 -26.89 -13.63
C ALA A 240 -7.27 -27.45 -14.28
N ARG A 241 -7.73 -26.87 -15.41
CA ARG A 241 -8.89 -27.37 -16.16
C ARG A 241 -8.68 -28.74 -16.81
N ASN A 242 -7.43 -29.23 -16.88
CA ASN A 242 -7.13 -30.58 -17.34
C ASN A 242 -7.31 -31.65 -16.26
N PHE A 243 -7.52 -31.24 -15.01
CA PHE A 243 -7.71 -32.13 -13.87
C PHE A 243 -9.19 -32.18 -13.47
N VAL A 244 -9.65 -33.37 -13.10
CA VAL A 244 -10.92 -33.53 -12.39
C VAL A 244 -10.56 -33.97 -10.99
N ALA A 245 -10.19 -33.02 -10.14
CA ALA A 245 -10.06 -33.28 -8.71
C ALA A 245 -11.47 -33.61 -8.17
N PRO A 246 -11.68 -34.75 -7.49
CA PRO A 246 -12.99 -35.11 -6.99
C PRO A 246 -13.57 -34.01 -6.10
N GLY A 247 -14.70 -33.44 -6.52
CA GLY A 247 -15.38 -32.40 -5.77
C GLY A 247 -14.86 -30.97 -6.01
N SER A 248 -13.78 -30.75 -6.76
CA SER A 248 -13.28 -29.39 -7.06
C SER A 248 -14.37 -28.52 -7.67
N GLY A 249 -15.27 -29.09 -8.48
CA GLY A 249 -16.28 -28.34 -9.22
C GLY A 249 -15.92 -28.30 -10.69
N ALA A 250 -16.84 -27.83 -11.53
CA ALA A 250 -16.65 -27.73 -12.96
C ALA A 250 -16.81 -26.27 -13.39
N GLY A 251 -15.86 -25.75 -14.17
CA GLY A 251 -15.87 -24.36 -14.64
C GLY A 251 -14.76 -23.53 -14.00
N GLN A 252 -14.98 -22.22 -13.97
CA GLN A 252 -14.11 -21.25 -13.33
C GLN A 252 -14.47 -21.19 -11.85
N ILE A 253 -13.51 -21.50 -10.99
CA ILE A 253 -13.75 -21.68 -9.55
C ILE A 253 -12.53 -21.32 -8.72
N ILE A 254 -12.76 -21.01 -7.45
CA ILE A 254 -11.71 -20.75 -6.45
C ILE A 254 -11.48 -22.03 -5.62
N ASN A 255 -10.23 -22.48 -5.45
CA ASN A 255 -9.88 -23.66 -4.64
C ASN A 255 -8.77 -23.37 -3.64
N LYS A 256 -9.07 -23.44 -2.33
CA LYS A 256 -8.05 -23.47 -1.26
C LYS A 256 -7.06 -24.62 -1.52
N VAL A 257 -5.77 -24.30 -1.46
CA VAL A 257 -4.66 -25.24 -1.63
C VAL A 257 -3.76 -25.30 -0.39
N GLY A 258 -3.79 -24.28 0.45
CA GLY A 258 -3.00 -24.25 1.67
C GLY A 258 -3.09 -22.90 2.35
N GLU A 259 -2.18 -22.68 3.29
CA GLU A 259 -2.19 -21.51 4.17
C GLU A 259 -0.75 -21.08 4.49
N TYR A 260 -0.58 -19.88 5.01
CA TYR A 260 0.60 -19.41 5.72
C TYR A 260 0.19 -19.13 7.17
N GLU A 261 1.07 -19.41 8.11
CA GLU A 261 0.88 -19.16 9.55
C GLU A 261 2.08 -18.40 10.10
N VAL A 262 1.83 -17.37 10.92
CA VAL A 262 2.93 -16.63 11.56
C VAL A 262 3.57 -17.47 12.66
N ALA A 263 4.89 -17.41 12.78
CA ALA A 263 5.62 -18.11 13.82
C ALA A 263 5.45 -17.41 15.18
N TRP A 264 4.49 -17.86 16.00
CA TRP A 264 4.14 -17.25 17.29
C TRP A 264 5.34 -17.00 18.22
N GLU A 265 6.31 -17.92 18.29
CA GLU A 265 7.48 -17.73 19.16
C GLU A 265 8.38 -16.56 18.73
N ALA A 266 8.21 -16.07 17.50
CA ALA A 266 8.98 -14.98 16.91
C ALA A 266 8.26 -13.63 16.97
N THR A 267 7.04 -13.57 17.53
CA THR A 267 6.25 -12.33 17.68
C THR A 267 6.52 -11.58 18.97
N ASN A 268 7.27 -12.19 19.91
CA ASN A 268 7.49 -11.67 21.26
C ASN A 268 6.19 -11.39 22.04
N GLY A 269 5.08 -12.03 21.67
CA GLY A 269 3.77 -11.80 22.26
C GLY A 269 3.04 -10.57 21.73
N GLY A 270 3.53 -9.96 20.64
CA GLY A 270 2.82 -8.92 19.92
C GLY A 270 1.55 -9.44 19.26
N TRP A 271 0.57 -8.55 19.08
CA TRP A 271 -0.67 -8.86 18.38
C TRP A 271 -0.44 -9.29 16.93
N ILE A 272 -0.93 -10.49 16.58
CA ILE A 272 -0.81 -11.14 15.27
C ILE A 272 -1.97 -10.85 14.33
N TYR A 273 -2.64 -9.71 14.50
CA TYR A 273 -3.65 -9.25 13.57
C TYR A 273 -2.99 -8.86 12.25
N ILE A 274 -3.18 -9.70 11.23
CA ILE A 274 -2.78 -9.38 9.86
C ILE A 274 -3.78 -8.37 9.31
N HIS A 275 -3.30 -7.19 8.97
CA HIS A 275 -4.13 -6.14 8.40
C HIS A 275 -4.15 -6.25 6.88
N ASP A 276 -2.98 -6.43 6.26
CA ASP A 276 -2.82 -6.46 4.80
C ASP A 276 -1.69 -7.42 4.39
N MET A 277 -1.56 -7.66 3.11
CA MET A 277 -0.40 -8.33 2.52
C MET A 277 -0.23 -7.97 1.05
N THR A 278 1.01 -8.10 0.61
CA THR A 278 1.36 -8.12 -0.80
C THR A 278 2.14 -9.39 -1.11
N VAL A 279 2.17 -9.78 -2.38
CA VAL A 279 2.88 -10.99 -2.82
C VAL A 279 3.68 -10.65 -4.06
N GLN A 280 4.96 -11.01 -4.07
CA GLN A 280 5.86 -10.61 -5.13
C GLN A 280 6.75 -11.77 -5.57
N LEU A 281 6.93 -11.93 -6.88
CA LEU A 281 8.06 -12.67 -7.41
C LEU A 281 9.34 -11.89 -7.10
N TRP A 282 10.37 -12.55 -6.58
CA TRP A 282 11.66 -11.89 -6.30
C TRP A 282 12.17 -11.15 -7.55
N PRO A 283 12.38 -9.83 -7.47
CA PRO A 283 12.69 -9.02 -8.65
C PRO A 283 14.16 -9.09 -9.09
N GLY A 284 15.00 -9.79 -8.34
CA GLY A 284 16.41 -9.95 -8.69
C GLY A 284 16.64 -10.93 -9.83
N GLU A 285 17.47 -10.54 -10.80
CA GLU A 285 17.77 -11.32 -12.01
C GLU A 285 19.02 -12.23 -11.90
N ASP A 286 19.74 -12.18 -10.77
CA ASP A 286 20.91 -13.04 -10.56
C ASP A 286 20.48 -14.49 -10.33
N THR A 287 20.61 -15.32 -11.37
CA THR A 287 20.34 -16.77 -11.33
C THR A 287 21.13 -17.56 -10.26
N THR A 288 22.14 -16.96 -9.63
CA THR A 288 22.90 -17.57 -8.54
C THR A 288 22.39 -17.18 -7.15
N ASP A 289 21.50 -16.18 -7.06
CA ASP A 289 20.78 -15.82 -5.83
C ASP A 289 19.77 -16.94 -5.51
N PRO A 290 19.76 -17.49 -4.28
CA PRO A 290 18.79 -18.50 -3.87
C PRO A 290 17.33 -18.02 -3.86
N ARG A 291 17.06 -16.73 -4.02
CA ARG A 291 15.71 -16.15 -4.17
C ARG A 291 15.27 -16.02 -5.62
N TYR A 292 16.19 -16.16 -6.58
CA TYR A 292 15.86 -16.07 -8.00
C TYR A 292 14.73 -17.02 -8.39
N GLY A 293 13.68 -16.48 -9.00
CA GLY A 293 12.50 -17.25 -9.41
C GLY A 293 11.61 -17.74 -8.25
N ARG A 294 11.75 -17.16 -7.05
CA ARG A 294 10.95 -17.51 -5.86
C ARG A 294 9.93 -16.42 -5.57
N THR A 295 8.79 -16.81 -5.02
CA THR A 295 7.67 -15.90 -4.73
C THR A 295 7.45 -15.82 -3.23
N PHE A 296 7.26 -14.60 -2.72
CA PHE A 296 7.15 -14.32 -1.29
C PHE A 296 5.90 -13.51 -0.97
N ILE A 297 5.26 -13.83 0.16
CA ILE A 297 4.25 -12.98 0.82
C ILE A 297 5.00 -11.98 1.70
N TYR A 298 4.58 -10.73 1.71
CA TYR A 298 4.97 -9.69 2.64
C TYR A 298 3.71 -9.28 3.43
N GLY A 299 3.54 -9.85 4.62
CA GLY A 299 2.37 -9.59 5.47
C GLY A 299 2.62 -8.46 6.44
N SER A 300 1.67 -7.53 6.55
CA SER A 300 1.63 -6.49 7.57
C SER A 300 0.81 -6.97 8.77
N TYR A 301 1.49 -7.15 9.89
CA TYR A 301 0.87 -7.48 11.15
C TYR A 301 1.07 -6.32 12.10
N TRP A 302 0.01 -5.92 12.81
CA TRP A 302 0.06 -4.77 13.70
C TRP A 302 1.33 -4.77 14.55
N GLU A 303 1.38 -5.55 15.63
CA GLU A 303 2.54 -5.55 16.52
C GLU A 303 3.52 -6.70 16.26
N ALA A 304 3.18 -7.64 15.37
CA ALA A 304 4.11 -8.66 14.91
C ALA A 304 4.99 -8.17 13.74
N GLY A 305 4.78 -6.96 13.24
CA GLY A 305 5.62 -6.30 12.25
C GLY A 305 5.49 -6.87 10.84
N LEU A 306 6.51 -6.67 10.01
CA LEU A 306 6.57 -7.26 8.67
C LEU A 306 6.94 -8.75 8.78
N ARG A 307 6.19 -9.60 8.09
CA ARG A 307 6.46 -11.05 7.98
C ARG A 307 6.64 -11.46 6.53
N ILE A 308 7.66 -12.26 6.26
CA ILE A 308 7.97 -12.73 4.91
C ILE A 308 7.79 -14.24 4.86
N ALA A 309 6.90 -14.73 3.98
CA ALA A 309 6.64 -16.15 3.81
C ALA A 309 6.95 -16.62 2.38
N ASP A 310 7.41 -17.83 2.24
CA ASP A 310 7.82 -18.43 0.97
C ASP A 310 6.70 -19.28 0.38
N VAL A 311 6.21 -18.88 -0.79
CA VAL A 311 5.11 -19.54 -1.49
C VAL A 311 5.53 -20.14 -2.83
N THR A 312 6.84 -20.26 -3.06
CA THR A 312 7.41 -20.81 -4.30
C THR A 312 6.87 -22.21 -4.62
N ASP A 313 6.77 -23.06 -3.61
CA ASP A 313 6.37 -24.47 -3.74
C ASP A 313 4.88 -24.69 -3.43
N VAL A 314 4.04 -23.65 -3.61
CA VAL A 314 2.58 -23.77 -3.48
C VAL A 314 2.06 -24.91 -4.38
N PRO A 315 1.07 -25.72 -3.95
CA PRO A 315 0.56 -26.80 -4.78
C PRO A 315 0.10 -26.25 -6.13
N HIS A 316 0.70 -26.77 -7.22
CA HIS A 316 0.62 -26.18 -8.56
C HIS A 316 0.15 -27.19 -9.60
N PRO A 317 -0.82 -26.85 -10.48
CA PRO A 317 -1.37 -27.78 -11.46
C PRO A 317 -0.35 -28.22 -12.53
N VAL A 318 0.76 -27.50 -12.72
CA VAL A 318 1.82 -27.87 -13.67
C VAL A 318 3.05 -28.42 -12.96
N ASN A 319 3.49 -27.77 -11.87
CA ASN A 319 4.78 -28.08 -11.23
C ASN A 319 4.66 -29.26 -10.27
N SER A 320 3.53 -29.36 -9.55
CA SER A 320 3.26 -30.39 -8.55
C SER A 320 1.82 -30.95 -8.66
N PRO A 321 1.41 -31.48 -9.84
CA PRO A 321 0.01 -31.83 -10.11
C PRO A 321 -0.59 -32.88 -9.15
N GLU A 322 0.20 -33.82 -8.66
CA GLU A 322 -0.25 -34.82 -7.68
C GLU A 322 -0.53 -34.18 -6.31
N GLU A 323 0.31 -33.24 -5.90
CA GLU A 323 0.15 -32.46 -4.68
C GLU A 323 -1.05 -31.51 -4.80
N PHE A 324 -1.15 -30.77 -5.90
CA PHE A 324 -2.29 -29.90 -6.21
C PHE A 324 -3.63 -30.63 -6.09
N VAL A 325 -3.79 -31.76 -6.78
CA VAL A 325 -5.03 -32.54 -6.72
C VAL A 325 -5.31 -33.05 -5.31
N THR A 326 -4.26 -33.43 -4.57
CA THR A 326 -4.38 -33.90 -3.18
C THR A 326 -4.88 -32.77 -2.27
N HIS A 327 -4.25 -31.60 -2.32
CA HIS A 327 -4.58 -30.48 -1.45
C HIS A 327 -5.94 -29.87 -1.78
N VAL A 328 -6.25 -29.61 -3.06
CA VAL A 328 -7.59 -29.17 -3.46
C VAL A 328 -8.67 -30.14 -2.96
N THR A 329 -8.44 -31.45 -3.07
CA THR A 329 -9.40 -32.45 -2.58
C THR A 329 -9.53 -32.40 -1.07
N LEU A 330 -8.42 -32.40 -0.33
CA LEU A 330 -8.43 -32.44 1.13
C LEU A 330 -9.00 -31.16 1.74
N CYS A 331 -8.58 -29.99 1.27
CA CYS A 331 -9.09 -28.69 1.71
C CYS A 331 -10.60 -28.60 1.46
N LYS A 332 -11.08 -29.08 0.30
CA LYS A 332 -12.51 -29.08 0.01
C LYS A 332 -13.31 -30.09 0.83
N THR A 333 -12.83 -31.32 1.00
CA THR A 333 -13.52 -32.32 1.84
C THR A 333 -13.53 -31.95 3.32
N GLY A 334 -12.51 -31.20 3.75
CA GLY A 334 -12.41 -30.63 5.09
C GLY A 334 -13.18 -29.33 5.27
N ILE A 335 -13.75 -28.80 4.18
CA ILE A 335 -14.45 -27.51 4.17
C ILE A 335 -13.51 -26.43 4.73
N GLY A 336 -12.31 -26.29 4.15
CA GLY A 336 -11.28 -25.35 4.61
C GLY A 336 -10.38 -25.91 5.71
N ASN A 337 -10.93 -26.67 6.65
CA ASN A 337 -10.32 -26.97 7.95
C ASN A 337 -8.81 -27.33 7.94
N PRO A 338 -7.99 -26.71 8.82
CA PRO A 338 -6.53 -26.84 8.79
C PRO A 338 -6.04 -28.26 9.13
N LEU A 339 -6.83 -29.07 9.84
CA LEU A 339 -6.49 -30.47 10.12
C LEU A 339 -6.44 -31.35 8.87
N GLN A 340 -7.18 -30.99 7.82
CA GLN A 340 -7.19 -31.70 6.52
C GLN A 340 -6.42 -30.91 5.45
N CYS A 341 -6.55 -29.59 5.42
CA CYS A 341 -5.82 -28.70 4.53
C CYS A 341 -4.45 -28.34 5.10
N ARG A 342 -3.43 -29.16 4.88
CA ARG A 342 -2.15 -29.08 5.63
C ARG A 342 -0.96 -28.45 4.92
N TRP A 343 -1.11 -27.99 3.68
CA TRP A 343 0.03 -27.32 3.05
C TRP A 343 0.26 -25.99 3.77
N ARG A 344 1.52 -25.70 4.09
CA ARG A 344 1.94 -24.50 4.79
C ARG A 344 3.07 -23.82 4.07
N ALA A 345 2.89 -22.55 3.73
CA ALA A 345 3.99 -21.68 3.35
C ALA A 345 4.91 -21.50 4.56
N GLU A 346 6.20 -21.34 4.29
CA GLU A 346 7.19 -21.27 5.35
C GLU A 346 7.56 -19.82 5.65
N GLU A 347 7.52 -19.40 6.93
CA GLU A 347 8.05 -18.08 7.32
C GLU A 347 9.57 -18.05 7.14
N VAL A 348 10.05 -17.14 6.30
CA VAL A 348 11.46 -16.98 5.94
C VAL A 348 12.02 -15.60 6.30
N GLY A 349 11.25 -14.70 6.89
CA GLY A 349 11.75 -13.39 7.30
C GLY A 349 10.81 -12.66 8.24
N GLN A 350 11.37 -11.75 9.02
CA GLN A 350 10.61 -10.87 9.91
C GLN A 350 11.34 -9.56 10.14
N TRP A 351 10.60 -8.50 10.44
CA TRP A 351 11.11 -7.22 10.95
C TRP A 351 10.18 -6.67 12.02
N MET A 352 10.75 -6.26 13.17
CA MET A 352 10.01 -5.72 14.32
C MET A 352 10.84 -4.63 15.05
N GLU A 353 11.72 -3.93 14.34
CA GLU A 353 12.58 -2.88 14.92
C GLU A 353 11.85 -1.54 14.93
N PHE A 354 10.69 -1.48 15.61
CA PHE A 354 9.89 -0.25 15.72
C PHE A 354 10.66 0.88 16.40
N LEU A 355 10.28 2.12 16.11
CA LEU A 355 10.90 3.30 16.72
C LEU A 355 10.76 3.31 18.24
N ASP A 356 11.79 3.85 18.88
CA ASP A 356 11.86 4.20 20.29
C ASP A 356 11.75 5.74 20.36
N VAL A 357 10.53 6.27 20.37
CA VAL A 357 10.30 7.72 20.28
C VAL A 357 10.49 8.43 21.61
N ASP A 358 10.46 7.69 22.72
CA ASP A 358 10.73 8.23 24.06
C ASP A 358 12.20 8.06 24.52
N GLU A 359 13.02 7.41 23.70
CA GLU A 359 14.46 7.17 23.88
C GLU A 359 14.79 6.35 25.15
N ASP A 360 13.90 5.44 25.57
CA ASP A 360 14.10 4.61 26.76
C ASP A 360 15.00 3.37 26.52
N GLY A 361 15.32 3.10 25.25
CA GLY A 361 16.13 1.98 24.78
C GLY A 361 15.33 0.76 24.34
N ASN A 362 14.00 0.82 24.32
CA ASN A 362 13.11 -0.24 23.83
C ASN A 362 12.17 0.28 22.73
N PRO A 363 11.80 -0.56 21.75
CA PRO A 363 10.79 -0.19 20.76
C PRO A 363 9.43 0.11 21.41
N ASP A 364 8.72 1.14 20.95
CA ASP A 364 7.38 1.47 21.45
C ASP A 364 6.33 0.51 20.89
N SER A 365 6.08 -0.58 21.62
CA SER A 365 5.01 -1.53 21.32
C SER A 365 4.40 -2.09 22.61
N GLN A 366 3.27 -2.79 22.53
CA GLN A 366 2.64 -3.43 23.70
C GLN A 366 3.59 -4.40 24.41
N THR A 367 4.51 -5.04 23.68
CA THR A 367 5.51 -5.95 24.27
C THR A 367 6.42 -5.25 25.28
N ASN A 368 6.59 -3.92 25.15
CA ASN A 368 7.34 -3.07 26.06
C ASN A 368 6.44 -2.13 26.89
N GLY A 369 5.12 -2.20 26.71
CA GLY A 369 4.13 -1.46 27.49
C GLY A 369 3.85 -0.03 27.01
N ASN A 370 4.36 0.37 25.85
CA ASN A 370 4.09 1.65 25.22
C ASN A 370 3.40 1.44 23.88
N VAL A 371 2.11 1.78 23.78
CA VAL A 371 1.33 1.52 22.55
C VAL A 371 0.98 2.82 21.83
N ASN A 372 0.74 3.93 22.55
CA ASN A 372 0.27 5.23 22.02
C ASN A 372 -0.67 5.06 20.79
N GLY A 373 -1.73 4.26 20.97
CA GLY A 373 -2.72 3.91 19.94
C GLY A 373 -2.17 3.30 18.65
N GLY A 374 -0.98 2.71 18.69
CA GLY A 374 -0.32 2.03 17.58
C GLY A 374 0.73 2.86 16.86
N ARG A 375 1.02 4.10 17.28
CA ARG A 375 1.77 5.12 16.52
C ARG A 375 2.97 4.61 15.71
N VAL A 376 3.72 3.65 16.24
CA VAL A 376 4.92 3.11 15.58
C VAL A 376 4.83 1.61 15.28
N SER A 377 3.82 0.91 15.80
CA SER A 377 3.82 -0.55 15.95
C SER A 377 2.51 -1.21 15.54
N TYR A 378 1.59 -0.55 14.86
CA TYR A 378 0.44 -1.19 14.20
C TYR A 378 0.66 -1.17 12.69
N ILE A 379 1.54 -2.05 12.20
CA ILE A 379 1.82 -2.15 10.76
C ILE A 379 0.56 -2.59 10.01
N HIS A 380 0.04 -1.68 9.20
CA HIS A 380 -1.22 -1.82 8.50
C HIS A 380 -1.01 -2.25 7.05
N TYR A 381 -0.09 -1.62 6.33
CA TYR A 381 0.21 -1.93 4.93
C TYR A 381 1.69 -2.25 4.75
N ALA A 382 2.03 -3.21 3.88
CA ALA A 382 3.41 -3.49 3.51
C ALA A 382 3.56 -3.69 2.00
N GLU A 383 4.43 -2.90 1.37
CA GLU A 383 4.62 -2.88 -0.08
C GLU A 383 6.10 -3.13 -0.43
N PRO A 384 6.43 -4.28 -1.06
CA PRO A 384 7.75 -4.52 -1.62
C PRO A 384 7.93 -3.70 -2.89
N PHE A 385 9.07 -3.00 -2.98
CA PHE A 385 9.38 -2.19 -4.14
C PHE A 385 9.52 -3.08 -5.39
N PRO A 386 8.97 -2.68 -6.55
CA PRO A 386 8.82 -3.58 -7.71
C PRO A 386 10.15 -4.07 -8.30
N ASN A 387 11.25 -3.36 -8.06
CA ASN A 387 12.55 -3.63 -8.64
C ASN A 387 13.65 -3.73 -7.59
N MET A 388 14.70 -4.50 -7.91
CA MET A 388 16.00 -4.30 -7.27
C MET A 388 16.56 -2.94 -7.70
N VAL A 389 16.94 -2.08 -6.77
CA VAL A 389 17.44 -0.74 -7.06
C VAL A 389 18.95 -0.61 -6.86
N ASP A 390 19.63 0.11 -7.75
CA ASP A 390 21.04 0.47 -7.59
C ASP A 390 21.14 1.73 -6.73
N LEU A 391 21.70 1.60 -5.52
CA LEU A 391 21.92 2.69 -4.58
C LEU A 391 23.42 3.02 -4.41
N SER A 392 24.25 2.65 -5.37
CA SER A 392 25.71 2.88 -5.32
C SER A 392 26.07 4.35 -5.53
N HIS A 393 25.27 5.11 -6.29
CA HIS A 393 25.49 6.52 -6.55
C HIS A 393 25.26 7.39 -5.32
N VAL A 394 24.35 6.99 -4.43
CA VAL A 394 24.16 7.59 -3.09
C VAL A 394 25.05 6.96 -2.01
N GLY A 395 25.85 5.95 -2.37
CA GLY A 395 26.85 5.34 -1.50
C GLY A 395 26.29 4.41 -0.41
N TYR A 396 25.07 3.89 -0.59
CA TYR A 396 24.44 2.98 0.37
C TYR A 396 24.90 1.53 0.19
N SER A 397 24.96 1.03 -1.05
CA SER A 397 25.36 -0.34 -1.38
C SER A 397 26.10 -0.39 -2.72
N ASP A 398 27.11 -1.25 -2.84
CA ASP A 398 27.81 -1.53 -4.11
C ASP A 398 27.07 -2.57 -4.97
N GLU A 399 26.04 -3.22 -4.43
CA GLU A 399 25.19 -4.22 -5.09
C GLU A 399 23.71 -3.79 -5.05
N PRO A 400 22.86 -4.25 -5.99
CA PRO A 400 21.44 -3.91 -5.98
C PRO A 400 20.72 -4.29 -4.69
N VAL A 401 19.75 -3.46 -4.28
CA VAL A 401 19.04 -3.53 -3.01
C VAL A 401 17.55 -3.79 -3.25
N HIS A 402 16.95 -4.66 -2.45
CA HIS A 402 15.50 -4.82 -2.38
C HIS A 402 14.93 -4.02 -1.22
N LEU A 403 13.88 -3.25 -1.46
CA LEU A 403 13.24 -2.38 -0.48
C LEU A 403 11.82 -2.86 -0.19
N VAL A 404 11.38 -2.74 1.04
CA VAL A 404 9.98 -2.93 1.45
C VAL A 404 9.59 -1.75 2.30
N THR A 405 8.40 -1.23 2.11
CA THR A 405 7.83 -0.19 2.96
C THR A 405 6.78 -0.78 3.89
N ALA A 406 6.65 -0.21 5.08
CA ALA A 406 5.65 -0.65 6.06
C ALA A 406 4.96 0.58 6.68
N ALA A 407 3.67 0.72 6.47
CA ALA A 407 2.85 1.83 6.93
C ALA A 407 2.21 1.53 8.28
N VAL A 408 2.15 2.53 9.16
CA VAL A 408 1.62 2.37 10.52
C VAL A 408 0.25 3.02 10.65
N GLU A 409 -0.78 2.23 10.96
CA GLU A 409 -2.11 2.77 11.29
C GLU A 409 -2.19 3.19 12.74
N VAL A 410 -2.77 4.35 13.02
CA VAL A 410 -2.77 4.95 14.35
C VAL A 410 -4.20 5.26 14.77
N LEU A 411 -4.73 4.49 15.73
CA LEU A 411 -6.14 4.58 16.13
C LEU A 411 -6.45 5.91 16.82
N SER A 412 -5.55 6.33 17.71
CA SER A 412 -5.59 7.60 18.44
C SER A 412 -4.17 7.90 18.92
N THR A 413 -3.83 9.16 19.13
CA THR A 413 -2.46 9.51 19.54
C THR A 413 -2.46 10.76 20.38
N SER A 414 -1.56 10.79 21.36
CA SER A 414 -1.25 12.00 22.13
C SER A 414 -0.27 12.93 21.43
N VAL A 415 0.45 12.42 20.41
CA VAL A 415 1.43 13.16 19.61
C VAL A 415 1.82 12.34 18.38
N GLY A 416 1.76 12.93 17.18
CA GLY A 416 2.29 12.35 15.94
C GLY A 416 1.54 11.15 15.36
N THR A 417 1.69 10.96 14.06
CA THR A 417 0.95 10.04 13.18
C THR A 417 1.54 10.08 11.76
N GLY A 418 1.19 9.11 10.90
CA GLY A 418 1.67 9.11 9.52
C GLY A 418 3.00 8.39 9.32
N ILE A 419 3.39 7.47 10.20
CA ILE A 419 4.70 6.82 10.10
C ILE A 419 4.71 5.76 9.00
N ILE A 420 5.74 5.82 8.16
CA ILE A 420 6.12 4.81 7.17
C ILE A 420 7.57 4.40 7.43
N TYR A 421 7.87 3.11 7.36
CA TYR A 421 9.22 2.57 7.43
C TYR A 421 9.72 2.20 6.04
N LEU A 422 10.97 2.54 5.73
CA LEU A 422 11.71 2.02 4.59
C LEU A 422 12.72 0.96 5.07
N ILE A 423 12.53 -0.28 4.63
CA ILE A 423 13.23 -1.46 5.11
C ILE A 423 14.02 -2.09 3.96
N ASP A 424 15.32 -2.30 4.16
CA ASP A 424 16.16 -3.08 3.26
C ASP A 424 15.94 -4.57 3.53
N THR A 425 15.50 -5.31 2.51
CA THR A 425 15.23 -6.76 2.58
C THR A 425 16.18 -7.57 1.68
N THR A 426 17.36 -7.00 1.40
CA THR A 426 18.38 -7.60 0.52
C THR A 426 19.15 -8.72 1.19
N ASP A 427 19.48 -8.56 2.48
CA ASP A 427 20.34 -9.51 3.17
C ASP A 427 19.58 -10.79 3.54
N TYR A 428 20.27 -11.93 3.49
CA TYR A 428 19.73 -13.21 3.93
C TYR A 428 20.83 -14.11 4.49
N THR A 429 20.41 -15.14 5.22
CA THR A 429 21.26 -16.22 5.68
C THR A 429 20.68 -17.58 5.28
N MET A 430 21.51 -18.61 5.26
CA MET A 430 21.07 -19.99 5.09
C MET A 430 21.19 -20.72 6.43
N VAL A 431 20.06 -21.11 7.01
CA VAL A 431 19.99 -21.87 8.27
C VAL A 431 19.45 -23.26 7.95
N ASP A 432 20.25 -24.29 8.17
CA ASP A 432 19.89 -25.70 7.88
C ASP A 432 19.39 -25.94 6.42
N GLY A 433 19.88 -25.14 5.47
CA GLY A 433 19.50 -25.23 4.06
C GLY A 433 18.27 -24.42 3.68
N GLN A 434 17.65 -23.73 4.63
CA GLN A 434 16.54 -22.82 4.43
C GLN A 434 17.02 -21.36 4.37
N LEU A 435 16.47 -20.59 3.44
CA LEU A 435 16.71 -19.16 3.35
C LEU A 435 16.00 -18.42 4.48
N LYS A 436 16.69 -17.45 5.09
CA LYS A 436 16.16 -16.54 6.09
C LYS A 436 16.56 -15.10 5.76
N PHE A 437 15.60 -14.28 5.34
CA PHE A 437 15.80 -12.84 5.16
C PHE A 437 16.29 -12.19 6.46
N GLN A 438 17.08 -11.13 6.31
CA GLN A 438 17.57 -10.29 7.40
C GLN A 438 17.20 -8.83 7.10
N PRO A 439 15.89 -8.49 7.20
CA PRO A 439 15.47 -7.12 7.00
C PRO A 439 16.15 -6.17 7.98
N LYS A 440 16.46 -4.95 7.54
CA LYS A 440 17.03 -3.89 8.39
C LYS A 440 16.38 -2.56 8.05
N LEU A 441 16.07 -1.78 9.08
CA LEU A 441 15.52 -0.44 8.89
C LEU A 441 16.58 0.46 8.21
N ILE A 442 16.19 1.14 7.13
CA ILE A 442 16.98 2.23 6.54
C ILE A 442 16.61 3.53 7.24
N ARG A 443 15.31 3.85 7.22
CA ARG A 443 14.79 5.16 7.61
C ARG A 443 13.28 5.09 7.85
N ASP A 444 12.79 5.95 8.72
CA ASP A 444 11.37 6.28 8.86
C ASP A 444 11.03 7.60 8.17
N TRP A 445 9.77 7.72 7.76
CA TRP A 445 9.14 8.98 7.38
C TRP A 445 7.89 9.17 8.23
N GLU A 446 7.62 10.39 8.68
CA GLU A 446 6.38 10.80 9.33
C GLU A 446 5.89 12.08 8.64
N ILE A 447 4.58 12.34 8.61
CA ILE A 447 4.06 13.60 8.06
C ILE A 447 4.83 14.77 8.71
N PRO A 448 5.41 15.72 7.94
CA PRO A 448 6.41 16.64 8.49
C PRO A 448 5.98 17.48 9.70
N TRP A 449 4.68 17.76 9.84
CA TRP A 449 4.09 18.49 10.96
C TRP A 449 3.57 17.61 12.09
N ALA A 450 3.51 16.29 11.92
CA ALA A 450 2.80 15.36 12.81
C ALA A 450 3.16 15.52 14.29
N SER A 451 4.43 15.80 14.61
CA SER A 451 4.90 15.97 15.99
C SER A 451 4.21 17.12 16.77
N GLU A 452 3.51 18.01 16.07
CA GLU A 452 2.73 19.12 16.65
C GLU A 452 1.23 18.77 16.82
N HIS A 453 0.81 17.56 16.43
CA HIS A 453 -0.60 17.15 16.32
C HIS A 453 -0.94 15.96 17.22
N CYS A 454 -2.19 15.95 17.68
CA CYS A 454 -2.82 14.81 18.34
C CYS A 454 -4.26 14.65 17.85
N TYR A 455 -4.85 13.46 18.00
CA TYR A 455 -6.27 13.25 17.69
C TYR A 455 -6.84 12.05 18.44
N GLY A 456 -8.16 11.94 18.41
CA GLY A 456 -8.87 10.85 19.04
C GLY A 456 -9.01 11.03 20.55
N ALA A 457 -9.31 9.92 21.24
CA ALA A 457 -9.50 9.91 22.69
C ALA A 457 -8.23 10.22 23.49
N ASP A 458 -7.05 9.96 22.91
CA ASP A 458 -5.73 10.13 23.55
C ASP A 458 -5.17 11.56 23.40
N CYS A 459 -5.81 12.42 22.60
CA CYS A 459 -5.40 13.82 22.46
C CYS A 459 -5.78 14.65 23.70
N GLU A 460 -4.79 15.20 24.40
CA GLU A 460 -5.04 15.93 25.65
C GLU A 460 -5.70 17.31 25.43
N GLU A 461 -5.44 17.96 24.30
CA GLU A 461 -5.87 19.34 24.05
C GLU A 461 -7.36 19.43 23.64
N TYR A 462 -7.83 18.53 22.78
CA TYR A 462 -9.21 18.44 22.30
C TYR A 462 -9.62 16.96 22.14
N PRO A 463 -9.86 16.23 23.26
CA PRO A 463 -10.17 14.80 23.19
C PRO A 463 -11.51 14.56 22.51
N ASN A 464 -11.50 13.82 21.40
CA ASN A 464 -12.70 13.43 20.68
C ASN A 464 -12.60 11.96 20.26
N ALA A 465 -13.35 11.07 20.91
CA ALA A 465 -13.31 9.63 20.60
C ALA A 465 -13.89 9.30 19.22
N ASP A 466 -14.68 10.20 18.65
CA ASP A 466 -15.19 10.04 17.29
C ASP A 466 -14.07 10.32 16.28
N GLU A 467 -13.04 11.10 16.62
CA GLU A 467 -11.85 11.42 15.80
C GLU A 467 -10.80 10.30 15.82
N TRP A 468 -11.17 9.06 15.58
CA TRP A 468 -10.22 7.94 15.47
C TRP A 468 -9.67 7.80 14.04
N LEU A 469 -8.47 7.22 13.89
CA LEU A 469 -7.75 7.00 12.63
C LEU A 469 -7.28 8.24 11.84
N LEU A 470 -7.64 9.47 12.24
CA LEU A 470 -7.25 10.66 11.46
C LEU A 470 -5.76 10.68 11.16
N PHE A 471 -5.42 11.10 9.95
CA PHE A 471 -4.06 11.25 9.46
C PHE A 471 -3.24 9.96 9.40
N SER A 472 -3.81 8.80 9.71
CA SER A 472 -3.13 7.52 9.54
C SER A 472 -2.98 7.19 8.06
N PRO A 473 -1.84 6.63 7.64
CA PRO A 473 -1.70 6.01 6.34
C PRO A 473 -2.56 4.74 6.31
N HIS A 474 -3.23 4.50 5.19
CA HIS A 474 -4.09 3.32 5.03
C HIS A 474 -3.58 2.42 3.91
N ASN A 475 -3.19 2.99 2.78
CA ASN A 475 -2.66 2.24 1.66
C ASN A 475 -1.59 3.08 0.95
N LEU A 476 -0.71 2.40 0.23
CA LEU A 476 0.26 3.08 -0.60
C LEU A 476 0.57 2.25 -1.83
N ASP A 477 1.05 2.93 -2.86
CA ASP A 477 1.57 2.32 -4.07
C ASP A 477 2.99 2.83 -4.32
N SER A 478 3.82 2.01 -4.97
CA SER A 478 5.22 2.31 -5.23
C SER A 478 5.53 2.34 -6.73
N ALA A 479 6.19 3.40 -7.19
CA ALA A 479 6.55 3.57 -8.59
C ALA A 479 8.07 3.64 -8.76
N TYR A 480 8.56 2.88 -9.73
CA TYR A 480 9.93 2.95 -10.24
C TYR A 480 9.91 3.57 -11.63
N PHE A 481 10.74 4.59 -11.82
CA PHE A 481 10.88 5.26 -13.11
C PHE A 481 12.32 5.12 -13.60
N GLU A 482 12.50 4.67 -14.84
CA GLU A 482 13.83 4.75 -15.48
C GLU A 482 14.09 6.19 -15.92
N THR A 483 15.24 6.74 -15.53
CA THR A 483 15.60 8.13 -15.78
C THR A 483 16.90 8.28 -16.56
N ASN A 484 17.16 9.52 -16.98
CA ASN A 484 18.42 9.96 -17.57
C ASN A 484 18.75 11.37 -17.05
N GLU A 485 19.91 11.92 -17.43
CA GLU A 485 20.39 13.25 -16.99
C GLU A 485 19.37 14.41 -17.15
N THR A 486 18.32 14.25 -17.98
CA THR A 486 17.30 15.28 -18.21
C THR A 486 15.94 15.00 -17.61
N THR A 487 15.67 13.77 -17.18
CA THR A 487 14.37 13.37 -16.61
C THR A 487 14.46 13.08 -15.12
N ASP A 488 15.63 12.68 -14.64
CA ASP A 488 15.92 12.44 -13.22
C ASP A 488 15.54 13.66 -12.37
N GLN A 489 14.77 13.42 -11.31
CA GLN A 489 14.31 14.46 -10.38
C GLN A 489 14.78 14.21 -8.95
N SER A 490 15.68 13.25 -8.74
CA SER A 490 16.15 12.84 -7.42
C SER A 490 17.68 12.95 -7.30
N HIS A 491 18.38 11.88 -6.90
CA HIS A 491 19.82 11.88 -6.62
C HIS A 491 20.68 11.39 -7.80
N GLY A 492 20.11 11.20 -8.99
CA GLY A 492 20.78 10.62 -10.14
C GLY A 492 20.69 9.08 -10.16
N GLY A 493 21.69 8.42 -10.75
CA GLY A 493 21.72 6.94 -10.76
C GLY A 493 20.90 6.29 -11.89
N GLY A 494 20.06 7.05 -12.57
CA GLY A 494 19.31 6.59 -13.75
C GLY A 494 17.97 5.95 -13.41
N TRP A 495 17.47 6.19 -12.20
CA TRP A 495 16.10 5.88 -11.81
C TRP A 495 15.61 6.88 -10.76
N ASP A 496 14.30 7.07 -10.66
CA ASP A 496 13.65 7.74 -9.52
C ASP A 496 12.68 6.72 -8.88
N GLY A 497 12.58 6.71 -7.55
CA GLY A 497 11.59 5.90 -6.82
C GLY A 497 10.65 6.76 -5.99
N ARG A 498 9.35 6.54 -6.12
CA ARG A 498 8.32 7.28 -5.37
C ARG A 498 7.36 6.35 -4.66
N LEU A 499 6.89 6.79 -3.49
CA LEU A 499 5.74 6.19 -2.82
C LEU A 499 4.58 7.18 -2.83
N TYR A 500 3.39 6.70 -3.15
CA TYR A 500 2.13 7.44 -3.14
C TYR A 500 1.29 6.90 -2.00
N ILE A 501 1.05 7.71 -0.98
CA ILE A 501 0.51 7.23 0.30
C ILE A 501 -0.85 7.90 0.53
N SER A 502 -1.89 7.09 0.65
CA SER A 502 -3.21 7.54 1.10
C SER A 502 -3.20 7.68 2.61
N HIS A 503 -3.76 8.79 3.10
CA HIS A 503 -4.04 8.97 4.51
C HIS A 503 -5.50 9.32 4.72
N TYR A 504 -6.06 8.82 5.82
CA TYR A 504 -7.33 9.33 6.34
C TYR A 504 -7.15 10.80 6.69
N HIS A 505 -7.95 11.71 6.15
CA HIS A 505 -7.90 13.15 6.45
C HIS A 505 -6.63 13.96 6.09
N ALA A 506 -5.44 13.35 6.04
CA ALA A 506 -4.21 14.01 5.58
C ALA A 506 -4.03 13.95 4.05
N GLY A 507 -4.91 13.26 3.32
CA GLY A 507 -4.91 13.23 1.86
C GLY A 507 -3.77 12.39 1.27
N LEU A 508 -3.38 12.72 0.04
CA LEU A 508 -2.33 12.02 -0.71
C LEU A 508 -0.98 12.68 -0.44
N TRP A 509 0.02 11.88 -0.08
CA TRP A 509 1.42 12.30 0.07
C TRP A 509 2.31 11.52 -0.88
N VAL A 510 3.26 12.20 -1.52
CA VAL A 510 4.26 11.59 -2.40
C VAL A 510 5.64 11.81 -1.81
N ILE A 511 6.37 10.72 -1.61
CA ILE A 511 7.72 10.76 -1.03
C ILE A 511 8.76 10.13 -1.96
N ASP A 512 9.98 10.68 -1.93
CA ASP A 512 11.13 10.23 -2.69
C ASP A 512 11.94 9.19 -1.90
N VAL A 513 12.11 8.00 -2.49
CA VAL A 513 12.77 6.86 -1.84
C VAL A 513 14.27 7.11 -1.63
N GLU A 514 14.95 7.70 -2.61
CA GLU A 514 16.40 7.94 -2.54
C GLU A 514 16.77 8.96 -1.46
N THR A 515 15.94 9.98 -1.28
CA THR A 515 16.11 10.99 -0.22
C THR A 515 15.94 10.38 1.17
N LEU A 516 15.08 9.37 1.36
CA LEU A 516 15.04 8.63 2.63
C LEU A 516 16.33 7.81 2.88
N VAL A 517 16.94 7.28 1.82
CA VAL A 517 18.20 6.54 1.91
C VAL A 517 19.37 7.49 2.23
N ALA A 518 19.44 8.64 1.56
CA ALA A 518 20.57 9.56 1.63
C ALA A 518 20.13 11.03 1.81
N PRO A 519 19.50 11.38 2.94
CA PRO A 519 19.08 12.75 3.19
C PRO A 519 20.27 13.67 3.45
N THR A 520 20.08 14.97 3.24
CA THR A 520 21.10 15.99 3.47
C THR A 520 21.49 16.08 4.95
N ASN A 521 20.51 15.95 5.85
CA ASN A 521 20.71 16.03 7.30
C ASN A 521 20.19 14.77 8.02
N PRO A 522 20.93 13.64 7.97
CA PRO A 522 20.44 12.35 8.45
C PRO A 522 20.17 12.28 9.96
N ASP A 523 20.72 13.20 10.77
CA ASP A 523 20.48 13.25 12.21
C ASP A 523 19.23 14.09 12.57
N ASP A 524 18.65 14.80 11.60
CA ASP A 524 17.45 15.62 11.78
C ASP A 524 16.26 14.96 11.08
N ARG A 525 15.46 14.21 11.85
CA ARG A 525 14.30 13.45 11.34
C ARG A 525 13.28 14.36 10.67
N ILE A 526 12.92 15.47 11.31
CA ILE A 526 11.91 16.39 10.77
C ILE A 526 12.42 17.01 9.46
N ALA A 527 13.66 17.50 9.42
CA ALA A 527 14.23 18.03 8.18
C ALA A 527 14.27 16.97 7.07
N THR A 528 14.57 15.72 7.41
CA THR A 528 14.53 14.59 6.47
C THR A 528 13.12 14.33 5.94
N HIS A 529 12.08 14.39 6.79
CA HIS A 529 10.70 14.19 6.35
C HIS A 529 10.25 15.28 5.37
N PHE A 530 10.63 16.54 5.65
CA PHE A 530 10.42 17.65 4.73
C PHE A 530 11.18 17.48 3.41
N GLU A 531 12.43 17.04 3.47
CA GLU A 531 13.27 16.83 2.29
C GLU A 531 12.75 15.70 1.39
N ALA A 532 12.30 14.60 1.98
CA ALA A 532 11.77 13.46 1.26
C ALA A 532 10.37 13.69 0.68
N THR A 533 9.63 14.70 1.15
CA THR A 533 8.28 14.99 0.64
C THR A 533 8.36 15.71 -0.71
N VAL A 534 7.89 15.06 -1.77
CA VAL A 534 7.89 15.57 -3.15
C VAL A 534 6.65 16.41 -3.44
N GLY A 535 5.51 16.06 -2.84
CA GLY A 535 4.24 16.75 -3.04
C GLY A 535 3.14 16.16 -2.17
N TRP A 536 2.08 16.92 -1.97
CA TRP A 536 0.88 16.42 -1.29
C TRP A 536 -0.36 17.16 -1.77
N TYR A 537 -1.51 16.52 -1.60
CA TYR A 537 -2.80 17.03 -2.05
C TYR A 537 -3.91 16.61 -1.08
N LEU A 538 -4.70 17.57 -0.59
CA LEU A 538 -5.93 17.27 0.14
C LEU A 538 -7.12 17.26 -0.84
N PRO A 539 -7.76 16.11 -1.05
CA PRO A 539 -8.99 16.06 -1.84
C PRO A 539 -10.12 16.90 -1.24
N HIS A 540 -10.78 17.69 -2.10
CA HIS A 540 -11.78 18.68 -1.67
C HIS A 540 -12.92 18.86 -2.69
N GLY A 541 -13.39 17.76 -3.30
CA GLY A 541 -14.35 17.78 -4.41
C GLY A 541 -15.79 18.09 -3.96
N GLU A 542 -16.25 17.39 -2.93
CA GLU A 542 -17.59 17.53 -2.33
C GLU A 542 -17.54 17.36 -0.81
N ASP A 543 -18.53 17.89 -0.09
CA ASP A 543 -18.64 17.68 1.36
C ASP A 543 -18.84 16.19 1.68
N GLY A 544 -18.28 15.75 2.80
CA GLY A 544 -18.38 14.36 3.23
C GLY A 544 -19.82 13.98 3.59
N THR A 545 -20.24 12.80 3.16
CA THR A 545 -21.58 12.28 3.44
C THR A 545 -21.49 11.12 4.44
N PRO A 546 -22.08 11.23 5.63
CA PRO A 546 -22.13 10.12 6.59
C PRO A 546 -22.78 8.88 5.97
N LEU A 547 -22.13 7.74 6.17
CA LEU A 547 -22.67 6.43 5.77
C LEU A 547 -23.45 5.83 6.93
N ASP A 548 -24.42 4.96 6.62
CA ASP A 548 -25.19 4.20 7.63
C ASP A 548 -24.34 3.06 8.20
N SER A 549 -23.21 3.43 8.81
CA SER A 549 -22.28 2.55 9.49
C SER A 549 -22.54 2.58 10.99
N SER A 550 -22.45 1.42 11.64
CA SER A 550 -22.59 1.32 13.11
C SER A 550 -21.26 1.36 13.85
N PHE A 551 -20.13 1.40 13.13
CA PHE A 551 -18.77 1.30 13.70
C PHE A 551 -17.89 2.49 13.35
N TYR A 552 -18.13 3.11 12.19
CA TYR A 552 -17.28 4.15 11.63
C TYR A 552 -18.09 5.40 11.34
N ASP A 553 -17.57 6.58 11.70
CA ASP A 553 -18.07 7.85 11.16
C ASP A 553 -17.31 8.18 9.88
N PHE A 554 -17.80 7.68 8.75
CA PHE A 554 -17.22 7.96 7.43
C PHE A 554 -17.66 9.31 6.85
N GLY A 555 -18.15 10.23 7.68
CA GLY A 555 -18.61 11.55 7.25
C GLY A 555 -17.50 12.55 6.93
N TRP A 556 -16.24 12.28 7.25
CA TRP A 556 -15.15 13.26 7.08
C TRP A 556 -14.59 13.29 5.65
N VAL A 557 -13.99 14.42 5.28
CA VAL A 557 -13.39 14.64 3.97
C VAL A 557 -12.10 15.46 4.11
N PRO A 558 -11.02 15.09 3.40
CA PRO A 558 -10.87 13.83 2.69
C PRO A 558 -10.81 12.65 3.66
N PHE A 559 -11.20 11.46 3.21
CA PHE A 559 -10.97 10.22 3.95
C PHE A 559 -10.55 9.19 2.90
N LEU A 560 -9.27 9.27 2.51
CA LEU A 560 -8.73 8.43 1.46
C LEU A 560 -8.50 7.04 2.01
N TRP A 561 -9.12 6.06 1.36
CA TRP A 561 -8.94 4.66 1.66
C TRP A 561 -7.70 4.14 0.91
N ALA A 562 -7.71 4.24 -0.42
CA ALA A 562 -6.66 3.69 -1.25
C ALA A 562 -6.21 4.65 -2.34
N VAL A 563 -4.96 4.51 -2.76
CA VAL A 563 -4.38 5.19 -3.91
C VAL A 563 -3.72 4.16 -4.82
N GLU A 564 -3.94 4.30 -6.12
CA GLU A 564 -3.25 3.51 -7.15
C GLU A 564 -2.54 4.48 -8.08
N HIS A 565 -1.24 4.30 -8.30
CA HIS A 565 -0.47 5.01 -9.29
C HIS A 565 -0.38 4.19 -10.59
N HIS A 566 -1.02 4.68 -11.64
CA HIS A 566 -1.00 4.03 -12.95
C HIS A 566 -0.52 5.01 -14.03
N ASN A 567 0.65 4.73 -14.61
CA ASN A 567 1.18 5.42 -15.79
C ASN A 567 1.31 6.95 -15.64
N GLY A 568 1.87 7.41 -14.50
CA GLY A 568 2.12 8.83 -14.21
C GLY A 568 0.90 9.60 -13.73
N ILE A 569 -0.14 8.88 -13.27
CA ILE A 569 -1.38 9.42 -12.74
C ILE A 569 -1.75 8.65 -11.48
N THR A 570 -2.14 9.36 -10.43
CA THR A 570 -2.57 8.78 -9.16
C THR A 570 -4.08 8.87 -9.03
N TYR A 571 -4.71 7.74 -8.72
CA TYR A 571 -6.13 7.59 -8.55
C TYR A 571 -6.42 7.35 -7.07
N ALA A 572 -7.10 8.29 -6.41
CA ALA A 572 -7.36 8.24 -4.98
C ALA A 572 -8.85 7.97 -4.71
N SER A 573 -9.13 6.86 -4.03
CA SER A 573 -10.47 6.45 -3.61
C SER A 573 -10.78 7.06 -2.24
N CYS A 574 -11.79 7.94 -2.19
CA CYS A 574 -12.27 8.56 -0.97
C CYS A 574 -13.60 7.93 -0.54
N ILE A 575 -13.65 7.38 0.67
CA ILE A 575 -14.84 6.68 1.17
C ILE A 575 -16.07 7.60 1.24
N SER A 576 -15.87 8.85 1.64
CA SER A 576 -16.95 9.80 1.91
C SER A 576 -17.48 10.55 0.69
N THR A 577 -16.75 10.56 -0.44
CA THR A 577 -17.07 11.43 -1.60
C THR A 577 -17.01 10.71 -2.94
N GLY A 578 -15.85 10.22 -3.37
CA GLY A 578 -15.68 9.67 -4.72
C GLY A 578 -14.24 9.39 -5.12
N LEU A 579 -14.01 9.35 -6.43
CA LEU A 579 -12.70 9.15 -7.05
C LEU A 579 -12.06 10.50 -7.40
N TYR A 580 -10.84 10.72 -6.93
CA TYR A 580 -10.00 11.86 -7.31
C TYR A 580 -8.88 11.38 -8.22
N ILE A 581 -8.62 12.13 -9.28
CA ILE A 581 -7.53 11.83 -10.22
C ILE A 581 -6.55 12.98 -10.18
N VAL A 582 -5.36 12.68 -9.69
CA VAL A 582 -4.35 13.68 -9.38
C VAL A 582 -3.07 13.34 -10.14
N GLN A 583 -2.35 14.36 -10.57
CA GLN A 583 -1.08 14.22 -11.27
C GLN A 583 -0.03 15.12 -10.63
N LEU A 584 1.10 14.53 -10.28
CA LEU A 584 2.30 15.25 -9.88
C LEU A 584 3.01 15.76 -11.14
N GLU A 585 3.43 17.03 -11.16
CA GLU A 585 4.08 17.66 -12.32
C GLU A 585 5.31 16.87 -12.79
N THR A 586 6.10 16.35 -11.85
CA THR A 586 7.31 15.56 -12.16
C THR A 586 7.01 14.18 -12.73
N ASP A 587 5.79 13.65 -12.57
CA ASP A 587 5.36 12.38 -13.17
C ASP A 587 4.98 12.52 -14.65
N ILE A 588 4.76 13.74 -15.14
CA ILE A 588 4.44 13.99 -16.55
C ILE A 588 5.53 13.45 -17.48
N ALA A 589 6.78 13.47 -17.03
CA ALA A 589 7.92 12.93 -17.77
C ALA A 589 7.84 11.41 -17.98
N TYR A 590 7.03 10.71 -17.18
CA TYR A 590 6.94 9.25 -17.12
C TYR A 590 5.68 8.70 -17.80
N ILE A 591 4.78 9.56 -18.29
CA ILE A 591 3.58 9.13 -19.03
C ILE A 591 3.99 8.30 -20.26
N GLY A 592 3.47 7.09 -20.33
CA GLY A 592 3.70 6.13 -21.40
C GLY A 592 4.97 5.31 -21.24
N GLN A 593 5.71 5.46 -20.14
CA GLN A 593 6.62 4.40 -19.70
C GLN A 593 5.75 3.21 -19.28
N LEU A 594 5.99 2.05 -19.90
CA LEU A 594 5.41 0.81 -19.40
C LEU A 594 6.19 0.49 -18.12
N ILE A 595 5.54 0.63 -16.97
CA ILE A 595 6.05 0.15 -15.68
C ILE A 595 5.96 -1.37 -15.67
#